data_AF-A0A4V0XIQ0-F1
#
_entry.id   AF-A0A4V0XIQ0-F1
#
_cell.length_a   1.000
_cell.length_b   1.000
_cell.length_c   1.000
_cell.angle_alpha   90.00
_cell.angle_beta   90.00
_cell.angle_gamma   90.00
#
_symmetry.space_group_name_H-M   'P 1'
#
loop_
_entity.id
_entity.type
_entity.pdbx_description
1 polymer ?
#
loop_
_entity_poly.entity_id
_entity_poly.type
_entity_poly.pdbx_seq_one_letter_code
_entity_poly.pdbx_strand_id
1 'polypeptide(L)'
;MGISDVVSGILRGRVAGAAAGVLGMVASLTAFEWTFNRHYVPDGCSLVLRYKGPPLPFLPGERPVSASGQFARVDDRGQPLEKGILKEMLGPGRHFLWYGWWETNLVKDTVVNPGEVAVVTSRMGSDLTNGQFLVDGDLDKTTEKGILRKVLGPGRYRINDYAYTVSIIKQEFVQSDQQQKHVGWVSIPAGYAGVVTNLAANPQTGLQAGIQDSVLQPGLYPINPSEQHVDIIGIGYTDLSVKSNFVSRDGKPVLDESGEPLVSDDESGITFPSTDGFRIHMDFTAVWGIMPDQAADVIRKFGSLEAVQTKVVIPQIESICRNEGSSLGAVDLLVGDTRQKFQETVSESFHKILEDKGLTLLHGFVRNIHIPQDIRKPIQEKFVADELKLTRDQEQLTARTEAELREAERKVELETDRIGAETTKLVAEAVAEGQKLAEETRAETLKLVAAVERQTAELEAQATVNLGRAKADAKKVEAEARSERFGLAVGAFGSGEAWNQWVFASGLPDDLKLDLFYAGAGTLWTDLSKFTDVALGSQLQQRQQTVNEGQKE
;
A
#
# COMPACT_ATOMS: atom_id res chain seq x y z
N MET A 1 103.95 -1.96 -68.56
CA MET A 1 102.67 -2.68 -68.66
C MET A 1 101.90 -2.35 -67.38
N GLY A 2 100.80 -1.61 -67.35
CA GLY A 2 100.18 -0.79 -68.40
C GLY A 2 100.02 0.67 -67.93
N ILE A 3 100.16 1.62 -68.87
CA ILE A 3 99.97 3.07 -68.64
C ILE A 3 98.54 3.37 -68.13
N SER A 4 97.59 2.44 -68.33
CA SER A 4 96.25 2.46 -67.75
C SER A 4 96.21 2.39 -66.22
N ASP A 5 97.13 1.67 -65.56
CA ASP A 5 97.10 1.47 -64.10
C ASP A 5 97.63 2.69 -63.34
N VAL A 6 98.63 3.38 -63.90
CA VAL A 6 99.19 4.61 -63.31
C VAL A 6 98.22 5.79 -63.47
N VAL A 7 97.57 5.91 -64.64
CA VAL A 7 96.55 6.94 -64.88
C VAL A 7 95.28 6.67 -64.06
N SER A 8 94.90 5.39 -63.90
CA SER A 8 93.82 4.96 -62.99
C SER A 8 94.12 5.31 -61.53
N GLY A 9 95.33 5.06 -61.04
CA GLY A 9 95.74 5.38 -59.67
C GLY A 9 95.78 6.88 -59.37
N ILE A 10 96.23 7.71 -60.32
CA ILE A 10 96.29 9.17 -60.17
C ILE A 10 94.88 9.80 -60.24
N LEU A 11 94.00 9.32 -61.13
CA LEU A 11 92.60 9.75 -61.13
C LEU A 11 91.88 9.31 -59.84
N ARG A 12 92.10 8.07 -59.37
CA ARG A 12 91.54 7.60 -58.08
C ARG A 12 92.05 8.43 -56.90
N GLY A 13 93.31 8.84 -56.88
CA GLY A 13 93.88 9.69 -55.83
C GLY A 13 93.35 11.13 -55.82
N ARG A 14 93.15 11.75 -56.99
CA ARG A 14 92.55 13.09 -57.08
C ARG A 14 91.04 13.09 -56.80
N VAL A 15 90.33 12.04 -57.23
CA VAL A 15 88.92 11.82 -56.89
C VAL A 15 88.77 11.51 -55.40
N ALA A 16 89.67 10.73 -54.80
CA ALA A 16 89.70 10.46 -53.36
C ALA A 16 90.03 11.71 -52.54
N GLY A 17 90.98 12.54 -52.97
CA GLY A 17 91.30 13.81 -52.33
C GLY A 17 90.17 14.84 -52.43
N ALA A 18 89.51 14.94 -53.59
CA ALA A 18 88.32 15.77 -53.76
C ALA A 18 87.13 15.25 -52.92
N ALA A 19 86.91 13.94 -52.89
CA ALA A 19 85.88 13.31 -52.05
C ALA A 19 86.16 13.53 -50.55
N ALA A 20 87.41 13.40 -50.10
CA ALA A 20 87.80 13.69 -48.72
C ALA A 20 87.63 15.17 -48.37
N GLY A 21 87.92 16.09 -49.30
CA GLY A 21 87.67 17.52 -49.13
C GLY A 21 86.18 17.86 -49.02
N VAL A 22 85.34 17.26 -49.87
CA VAL A 22 83.87 17.41 -49.81
C VAL A 22 83.32 16.80 -48.52
N LEU A 23 83.78 15.61 -48.12
CA LEU A 23 83.38 14.99 -46.86
C LEU A 23 83.81 15.82 -45.65
N GLY A 24 85.01 16.40 -45.66
CA GLY A 24 85.48 17.31 -44.64
C GLY A 24 84.64 18.59 -44.55
N MET A 25 84.32 19.20 -45.69
CA MET A 25 83.45 20.39 -45.75
C MET A 25 82.03 20.07 -45.27
N VAL A 26 81.45 18.96 -45.71
CA VAL A 26 80.12 18.50 -45.25
C VAL A 26 80.15 18.21 -43.75
N ALA A 27 81.20 17.57 -43.23
CA ALA A 27 81.36 17.32 -41.80
C ALA A 27 81.50 18.63 -41.01
N SER A 28 82.25 19.61 -41.50
CA SER A 28 82.37 20.93 -40.87
C SER A 28 81.06 21.73 -40.90
N LEU A 29 80.33 21.70 -42.02
CA LEU A 29 79.02 22.33 -42.14
C LEU A 29 78.00 21.66 -41.22
N THR A 30 78.00 20.33 -41.17
CA THR A 30 77.13 19.55 -40.26
C THR A 30 77.48 19.85 -38.80
N ALA A 31 78.77 19.90 -38.46
CA ALA A 31 79.23 20.28 -37.12
C ALA A 31 78.79 21.71 -36.77
N PHE A 32 78.92 22.65 -37.71
CA PHE A 32 78.48 24.02 -37.52
C PHE A 32 76.96 24.13 -37.30
N GLU A 33 76.16 23.43 -38.11
CA GLU A 33 74.70 23.36 -37.93
C GLU A 33 74.33 22.76 -36.57
N TRP A 34 75.03 21.71 -36.14
CA TRP A 34 74.80 21.04 -34.86
C TRP A 34 75.26 21.84 -33.63
N THR A 35 76.28 22.69 -33.78
CA THR A 35 76.84 23.47 -32.67
C THR A 35 76.15 24.83 -32.54
N PHE A 36 75.90 25.54 -33.64
CA PHE A 36 75.43 26.93 -33.60
C PHE A 36 73.96 27.10 -33.99
N ASN A 37 73.43 26.26 -34.87
CA ASN A 37 72.05 26.42 -35.37
C ASN A 37 71.06 25.50 -34.65
N ARG A 38 71.54 24.65 -33.74
CA ARG A 38 70.70 23.70 -33.02
C ARG A 38 70.03 24.37 -31.83
N HIS A 39 68.73 24.57 -31.92
CA HIS A 39 67.86 24.98 -30.83
C HIS A 39 67.12 23.75 -30.27
N TYR A 40 67.36 23.45 -29.00
CA TYR A 40 66.61 22.40 -28.29
C TYR A 40 65.51 23.03 -27.46
N VAL A 41 64.27 22.66 -27.76
CA VAL A 41 63.09 23.11 -27.02
C VAL A 41 62.73 22.00 -26.04
N PRO A 42 62.91 22.22 -24.72
CA PRO A 42 62.52 21.25 -23.71
C PRO A 42 60.99 21.07 -23.69
N ASP A 43 60.54 19.94 -23.16
CA ASP A 43 59.12 19.77 -22.92
C ASP A 43 58.62 20.81 -21.89
N GLY A 44 57.40 21.27 -22.06
CA GLY A 44 56.82 22.41 -21.34
C GLY A 44 57.08 23.79 -21.95
N CYS A 45 57.87 23.90 -23.02
CA CYS A 45 58.22 25.19 -23.63
C CYS A 45 57.90 25.23 -25.13
N SER A 46 57.75 26.45 -25.64
CA SER A 46 57.64 26.77 -27.06
C SER A 46 58.69 27.81 -27.44
N LEU A 47 59.17 27.74 -28.68
CA LEU A 47 60.14 28.68 -29.21
C LEU A 47 59.42 29.74 -30.03
N VAL A 48 59.41 30.97 -29.52
CA VAL A 48 58.95 32.15 -30.27
C VAL A 48 60.05 32.54 -31.24
N LEU A 49 59.66 32.71 -32.51
CA LEU A 49 60.57 33.03 -33.59
C LEU A 49 60.37 34.46 -34.06
N ARG A 50 61.48 35.19 -34.20
CA ARG A 50 61.52 36.50 -34.86
C ARG A 50 62.47 36.45 -36.03
N TYR A 51 61.96 36.73 -37.23
CA TYR A 51 62.75 36.82 -38.44
C TYR A 51 63.39 38.21 -38.55
N LYS A 52 64.72 38.26 -38.46
CA LYS A 52 65.53 39.50 -38.58
C LYS A 52 65.87 39.84 -40.04
N GLY A 53 65.84 38.84 -40.92
CA GLY A 53 66.39 38.94 -42.27
C GLY A 53 67.90 38.66 -42.31
N PRO A 54 68.51 38.74 -43.51
CA PRO A 54 69.95 38.51 -43.68
C PRO A 54 70.80 39.48 -42.84
N PRO A 55 71.83 38.98 -42.13
CA PRO A 55 72.70 39.82 -41.30
C PRO A 55 73.62 40.72 -42.14
N LEU A 56 73.77 40.43 -43.44
CA LEU A 56 74.57 41.22 -44.38
C LEU A 56 73.69 41.65 -45.56
N PRO A 57 73.76 42.91 -46.01
CA PRO A 57 72.85 43.49 -46.99
C PRO A 57 72.98 42.92 -48.41
N PHE A 58 74.04 42.14 -48.68
CA PHE A 58 74.26 41.48 -49.98
C PHE A 58 73.74 40.04 -50.05
N LEU A 59 73.22 39.49 -48.94
CA LEU A 59 72.66 38.14 -48.91
C LEU A 59 71.19 38.16 -49.36
N PRO A 60 70.74 37.19 -50.18
CA PRO A 60 69.34 37.09 -50.58
C PRO A 60 68.43 36.82 -49.37
N GLY A 61 67.22 37.40 -49.38
CA GLY A 61 66.22 37.21 -48.32
C GLY A 61 65.79 38.48 -47.57
N GLU A 62 66.15 39.67 -48.06
CA GLU A 62 65.61 40.91 -47.50
C GLU A 62 64.10 41.02 -47.77
N ARG A 63 63.34 41.27 -46.71
CA ARG A 63 61.87 41.31 -46.69
C ARG A 63 61.38 42.60 -46.03
N PRO A 64 60.18 43.11 -46.39
CA PRO A 64 59.57 44.25 -45.73
C PRO A 64 59.35 43.99 -44.23
N VAL A 65 59.36 45.02 -43.40
CA VAL A 65 59.09 44.92 -41.96
C VAL A 65 57.57 44.80 -41.74
N SER A 66 57.15 43.95 -40.81
CA SER A 66 55.73 43.80 -40.46
C SER A 66 55.17 45.09 -39.85
N ALA A 67 53.86 45.32 -40.04
CA ALA A 67 53.18 46.44 -39.41
C ALA A 67 53.30 46.36 -37.87
N SER A 68 53.46 47.51 -37.22
CA SER A 68 53.55 47.58 -35.75
C SER A 68 52.30 46.99 -35.11
N GLY A 69 52.46 46.03 -34.21
CA GLY A 69 51.33 45.37 -33.55
C GLY A 69 50.67 44.24 -34.36
N GLN A 70 51.33 43.73 -35.42
CA GLN A 70 50.89 42.54 -36.16
C GLN A 70 52.00 41.48 -36.26
N PHE A 71 51.61 40.22 -36.43
CA PHE A 71 52.54 39.13 -36.75
C PHE A 71 53.11 39.30 -38.17
N ALA A 72 54.35 38.84 -38.37
CA ALA A 72 54.92 38.76 -39.70
C ALA A 72 54.12 37.78 -40.56
N ARG A 73 53.74 38.20 -41.78
CA ARG A 73 53.08 37.31 -42.74
C ARG A 73 54.01 36.18 -43.15
N VAL A 74 53.42 35.03 -43.44
CA VAL A 74 54.11 33.78 -43.79
C VAL A 74 53.44 33.21 -45.04
N ASP A 75 54.21 32.54 -45.90
CA ASP A 75 53.67 31.79 -47.04
C ASP A 75 53.04 30.45 -46.58
N ASP A 76 52.37 29.75 -47.51
CA ASP A 76 51.74 28.44 -47.26
C ASP A 76 52.76 27.34 -46.85
N ARG A 77 54.06 27.61 -46.98
CA ARG A 77 55.17 26.70 -46.64
C ARG A 77 55.85 27.07 -45.31
N GLY A 78 55.32 28.04 -44.57
CA GLY A 78 55.90 28.44 -43.28
C GLY A 78 57.11 29.39 -43.40
N GLN A 79 57.43 29.90 -44.60
CA GLN A 79 58.51 30.85 -44.79
C GLN A 79 58.02 32.29 -44.57
N PRO A 80 58.75 33.14 -43.83
CA PRO A 80 58.33 34.52 -43.62
C PRO A 80 58.18 35.25 -44.95
N LEU A 81 57.25 36.18 -45.07
CA LEU A 81 57.20 37.18 -46.14
C LEU A 81 57.63 38.55 -45.63
N GLU A 82 57.63 38.72 -44.30
CA GLU A 82 57.99 39.95 -43.60
C GLU A 82 59.02 39.70 -42.49
N LYS A 83 59.78 40.73 -42.12
CA LYS A 83 60.63 40.77 -40.92
C LYS A 83 59.76 41.08 -39.70
N GLY A 84 59.77 40.21 -38.69
CA GLY A 84 58.93 40.35 -37.51
C GLY A 84 58.78 39.04 -36.73
N ILE A 85 57.92 39.06 -35.70
CA ILE A 85 57.61 37.88 -34.88
C ILE A 85 56.60 37.02 -35.64
N LEU A 86 56.87 35.72 -35.73
CA LEU A 86 55.98 34.75 -36.34
C LEU A 86 54.83 34.40 -35.42
N LYS A 87 53.69 34.10 -36.04
CA LYS A 87 52.48 33.61 -35.38
C LYS A 87 52.70 32.22 -34.79
N GLU A 88 53.18 31.28 -35.61
CA GLU A 88 53.41 29.91 -35.20
C GLU A 88 54.71 29.78 -34.40
N MET A 89 54.60 29.14 -33.24
CA MET A 89 55.74 28.80 -32.40
C MET A 89 56.18 27.37 -32.64
N LEU A 90 57.47 27.10 -32.50
CA LEU A 90 57.98 25.73 -32.60
C LEU A 90 57.81 25.01 -31.26
N GLY A 91 57.17 23.84 -31.32
CA GLY A 91 56.96 22.98 -30.15
C GLY A 91 58.22 22.24 -29.68
N PRO A 92 58.10 21.37 -28.66
CA PRO A 92 59.23 20.64 -28.09
C PRO A 92 59.92 19.76 -29.14
N GLY A 93 61.24 19.73 -29.12
CA GLY A 93 62.04 19.02 -30.11
C GLY A 93 63.33 19.75 -30.48
N ARG A 94 63.99 19.23 -31.52
CA ARG A 94 65.22 19.79 -32.07
C ARG A 94 64.88 20.55 -33.33
N HIS A 95 65.20 21.83 -33.34
CA HIS A 95 64.98 22.72 -34.47
C HIS A 95 66.32 23.29 -34.92
N PHE A 96 66.54 23.32 -36.24
CA PHE A 96 67.74 23.87 -36.83
C PHE A 96 67.40 25.21 -37.46
N LEU A 97 67.82 26.29 -36.82
CA LEU A 97 67.56 27.66 -37.24
C LEU A 97 68.87 28.42 -37.26
N TRP A 98 69.16 29.10 -38.37
CA TRP A 98 70.39 29.87 -38.46
C TRP A 98 70.31 31.14 -37.61
N TYR A 99 71.23 31.30 -36.65
CA TYR A 99 71.25 32.41 -35.70
C TYR A 99 71.29 33.81 -36.36
N GLY A 100 71.85 33.89 -37.58
CA GLY A 100 71.95 35.13 -38.35
C GLY A 100 70.59 35.64 -38.83
N TRP A 101 69.68 34.75 -39.23
CA TRP A 101 68.33 35.11 -39.72
C TRP A 101 67.27 35.13 -38.63
N TRP A 102 67.46 34.34 -37.59
CA TRP A 102 66.45 34.09 -36.57
C TRP A 102 66.89 34.60 -35.21
N GLU A 103 65.97 35.25 -34.52
CA GLU A 103 66.04 35.49 -33.09
C GLU A 103 65.00 34.58 -32.43
N THR A 104 65.45 33.81 -31.42
CA THR A 104 64.63 32.78 -30.78
C THR A 104 64.48 33.13 -29.32
N ASN A 105 63.24 33.18 -28.82
CA ASN A 105 62.96 33.34 -27.40
C ASN A 105 62.24 32.09 -26.88
N LEU A 106 62.69 31.55 -25.74
CA LEU A 106 62.09 30.37 -25.13
C LEU A 106 61.01 30.82 -24.15
N VAL A 107 59.76 30.47 -24.46
CA VAL A 107 58.59 30.82 -23.64
C VAL A 107 58.02 29.55 -23.04
N LYS A 108 57.65 29.59 -21.76
CA LYS A 108 56.99 28.46 -21.11
C LYS A 108 55.55 28.36 -21.60
N ASP A 109 55.12 27.15 -21.91
CA ASP A 109 53.73 26.90 -22.28
C ASP A 109 52.84 27.23 -21.08
N THR A 110 51.68 27.85 -21.35
CA THR A 110 50.73 28.19 -20.30
C THR A 110 49.94 26.94 -19.93
N VAL A 111 50.12 26.47 -18.70
CA VAL A 111 49.40 25.31 -18.16
C VAL A 111 48.27 25.82 -17.29
N VAL A 112 47.04 25.49 -17.66
CA VAL A 112 45.83 25.76 -16.90
C VAL A 112 45.45 24.48 -16.17
N ASN A 113 45.48 24.49 -14.83
CA ASN A 113 45.16 23.31 -14.05
C ASN A 113 43.64 23.10 -13.96
N PRO A 114 43.16 21.88 -13.62
CA PRO A 114 41.76 21.69 -13.27
C PRO A 114 41.34 22.61 -12.13
N GLY A 115 40.19 23.29 -12.29
CA GLY A 115 39.73 24.30 -11.33
C GLY A 115 40.22 25.73 -11.62
N GLU A 116 41.00 25.92 -12.68
CA GLU A 116 41.46 27.21 -13.16
C GLU A 116 40.92 27.50 -14.55
N VAL A 117 40.77 28.78 -14.88
CA VAL A 117 40.43 29.25 -16.22
C VAL A 117 41.40 30.36 -16.61
N ALA A 118 41.86 30.32 -17.86
CA ALA A 118 42.74 31.35 -18.40
C ALA A 118 41.94 32.38 -19.20
N VAL A 119 41.97 33.62 -18.71
CA VAL A 119 41.47 34.80 -19.43
C VAL A 119 42.62 35.38 -20.25
N VAL A 120 42.40 35.52 -21.55
CA VAL A 120 43.45 35.94 -22.49
C VAL A 120 43.15 37.36 -22.96
N THR A 121 44.16 38.23 -22.92
CA THR A 121 44.09 39.60 -23.44
C THR A 121 45.01 39.75 -24.63
N SER A 122 44.46 40.08 -25.80
CA SER A 122 45.19 40.44 -27.00
C SER A 122 45.79 41.84 -26.88
N ARG A 123 47.11 41.95 -27.03
CA ARG A 123 47.86 43.21 -27.13
C ARG A 123 48.05 43.67 -28.58
N MET A 124 47.63 42.86 -29.54
CA MET A 124 47.92 42.99 -30.97
C MET A 124 46.65 43.28 -31.76
N GLY A 125 46.80 43.98 -32.88
CA GLY A 125 45.68 44.34 -33.75
C GLY A 125 45.32 45.83 -33.77
N SER A 126 44.18 46.14 -34.39
CA SER A 126 43.59 47.48 -34.34
C SER A 126 42.94 47.74 -32.97
N ASP A 127 42.91 49.00 -32.56
CA ASP A 127 42.19 49.39 -31.35
C ASP A 127 40.68 49.24 -31.57
N LEU A 128 39.97 48.76 -30.53
CA LEU A 128 38.52 48.57 -30.58
C LEU A 128 37.81 49.90 -30.80
N THR A 129 36.84 49.88 -31.71
CA THR A 129 35.97 51.04 -31.97
C THR A 129 34.82 51.03 -30.95
N ASN A 130 34.33 52.20 -30.52
CA ASN A 130 33.17 52.36 -29.63
C ASN A 130 33.35 51.99 -28.15
N GLY A 131 34.57 52.04 -27.61
CA GLY A 131 34.80 51.82 -26.16
C GLY A 131 34.54 50.39 -25.69
N GLN A 132 34.39 49.44 -26.61
CA GLN A 132 34.37 48.02 -26.30
C GLN A 132 35.77 47.57 -25.87
N PHE A 133 35.85 46.62 -24.96
CA PHE A 133 37.12 46.03 -24.48
C PHE A 133 37.16 44.51 -24.63
N LEU A 134 36.06 43.90 -25.08
CA LEU A 134 35.94 42.48 -25.35
C LEU A 134 36.08 42.22 -26.85
N VAL A 135 36.89 41.23 -27.20
CA VAL A 135 37.17 40.81 -28.58
C VAL A 135 36.61 39.41 -28.81
N ASP A 136 35.95 39.24 -29.93
CA ASP A 136 35.50 37.94 -30.41
C ASP A 136 36.62 37.24 -31.18
N GLY A 137 36.84 35.95 -30.87
CA GLY A 137 37.76 35.11 -31.62
C GLY A 137 38.48 34.06 -30.78
N ASP A 138 39.12 33.13 -31.49
CA ASP A 138 40.02 32.15 -30.90
C ASP A 138 41.44 32.73 -30.78
N LEU A 139 42.26 32.08 -29.95
CA LEU A 139 43.71 32.25 -29.95
C LEU A 139 44.23 32.23 -31.39
N ASP A 140 45.07 33.20 -31.73
CA ASP A 140 45.73 33.37 -33.01
C ASP A 140 44.82 33.76 -34.21
N LYS A 141 43.52 33.98 -34.02
CA LYS A 141 42.60 34.47 -35.08
C LYS A 141 42.13 35.90 -34.87
N THR A 142 42.44 36.49 -33.72
CA THR A 142 41.97 37.81 -33.31
C THR A 142 42.77 38.92 -33.98
N THR A 143 42.07 39.87 -34.61
CA THR A 143 42.69 41.00 -35.33
C THR A 143 42.62 42.31 -34.54
N GLU A 144 41.99 42.30 -33.37
CA GLU A 144 41.72 43.46 -32.54
C GLU A 144 42.34 43.31 -31.14
N LYS A 145 42.66 44.45 -30.52
CA LYS A 145 43.18 44.50 -29.14
C LYS A 145 42.04 44.45 -28.13
N GLY A 146 42.18 43.64 -27.09
CA GLY A 146 41.21 43.55 -26.00
C GLY A 146 41.16 42.17 -25.35
N ILE A 147 40.26 42.00 -24.40
CA ILE A 147 40.08 40.76 -23.64
C ILE A 147 39.26 39.79 -24.49
N LEU A 148 39.75 38.57 -24.70
CA LEU A 148 39.00 37.56 -25.43
C LEU A 148 37.77 37.14 -24.62
N ARG A 149 36.61 37.09 -25.28
CA ARG A 149 35.39 36.53 -24.68
C ARG A 149 35.56 35.05 -24.33
N LYS A 150 36.12 34.29 -25.27
CA LYS A 150 36.39 32.87 -25.11
C LYS A 150 37.56 32.65 -24.16
N VAL A 151 37.26 32.00 -23.05
CA VAL A 151 38.25 31.59 -22.05
C VAL A 151 38.84 30.22 -22.37
N LEU A 152 40.05 29.98 -21.89
CA LEU A 152 40.76 28.70 -22.06
C LEU A 152 40.56 27.84 -20.81
N GLY A 153 39.97 26.67 -20.99
CA GLY A 153 39.77 25.68 -19.91
C GLY A 153 41.05 24.90 -19.58
N PRO A 154 41.00 23.90 -18.69
CA PRO A 154 42.15 23.11 -18.28
C PRO A 154 42.87 22.47 -19.46
N GLY A 155 44.19 22.68 -19.53
CA GLY A 155 44.98 22.25 -20.67
C GLY A 155 46.31 22.98 -20.77
N ARG A 156 47.16 22.52 -21.69
CA ARG A 156 48.44 23.14 -22.00
C ARG A 156 48.32 23.90 -23.32
N TYR A 157 48.49 25.21 -23.26
CA TYR A 157 48.37 26.10 -24.40
C TYR A 157 49.71 26.72 -24.74
N ARG A 158 50.04 26.70 -26.03
CA ARG A 158 51.19 27.39 -26.58
C ARG A 158 50.71 28.79 -26.96
N ILE A 159 51.00 29.75 -26.09
CA ILE A 159 50.57 31.14 -26.27
C ILE A 159 51.79 32.03 -26.49
N ASN A 160 51.74 32.86 -27.53
CA ASN A 160 52.82 33.78 -27.84
C ASN A 160 52.74 35.00 -26.90
N ASP A 161 53.74 35.16 -26.04
CA ASP A 161 53.83 36.22 -25.01
C ASP A 161 53.93 37.63 -25.60
N TYR A 162 54.38 37.74 -26.85
CA TYR A 162 54.39 38.99 -27.59
C TYR A 162 52.97 39.50 -27.87
N ALA A 163 52.06 38.58 -28.22
CA ALA A 163 50.73 38.95 -28.69
C ALA A 163 49.65 38.91 -27.60
N TYR A 164 49.80 38.00 -26.64
CA TYR A 164 48.76 37.68 -25.69
C TYR A 164 49.29 37.74 -24.26
N THR A 165 48.48 38.28 -23.36
CA THR A 165 48.67 38.15 -21.91
C THR A 165 47.68 37.14 -21.38
N VAL A 166 48.10 36.23 -20.52
CA VAL A 166 47.20 35.28 -19.88
C VAL A 166 47.13 35.58 -18.40
N SER A 167 45.90 35.69 -17.89
CA SER A 167 45.60 35.74 -16.47
C SER A 167 44.88 34.46 -16.09
N ILE A 168 45.49 33.66 -15.21
CA ILE A 168 44.89 32.42 -14.71
C ILE A 168 44.14 32.76 -13.44
N ILE A 169 42.83 32.57 -13.46
CA ILE A 169 41.93 32.82 -12.33
C ILE A 169 41.32 31.49 -11.88
N LYS A 170 41.08 31.38 -10.58
CA LYS A 170 40.33 30.27 -9.99
C LYS A 170 38.85 30.66 -9.93
N GLN A 171 38.11 30.04 -9.02
CA GLN A 171 36.84 30.60 -8.61
C GLN A 171 37.09 31.86 -7.77
N GLU A 172 36.56 32.99 -8.21
CA GLU A 172 36.59 34.25 -7.47
C GLU A 172 35.15 34.72 -7.18
N PHE A 173 35.02 35.52 -6.12
CA PHE A 173 33.75 36.10 -5.70
C PHE A 173 33.82 37.61 -5.87
N VAL A 174 32.99 38.14 -6.75
CA VAL A 174 32.86 39.59 -6.95
C VAL A 174 31.66 40.05 -6.13
N GLN A 175 31.90 40.92 -5.15
CA GLN A 175 30.82 41.57 -4.42
C GLN A 175 30.24 42.66 -5.32
N SER A 176 29.02 42.44 -5.82
CA SER A 176 28.24 43.45 -6.51
C SER A 176 27.01 43.72 -5.66
N ASP A 177 26.88 44.96 -5.17
CA ASP A 177 25.79 45.40 -4.30
C ASP A 177 25.72 44.61 -2.98
N GLN A 178 24.75 43.69 -2.87
CA GLN A 178 24.50 42.82 -1.71
C GLN A 178 24.69 41.34 -2.04
N GLN A 179 25.20 41.02 -3.23
CA GLN A 179 25.29 39.65 -3.74
C GLN A 179 26.72 39.25 -4.04
N GLN A 180 27.03 38.00 -3.69
CA GLN A 180 28.30 37.38 -4.04
C GLN A 180 28.14 36.75 -5.42
N LYS A 181 28.74 37.39 -6.44
CA LYS A 181 28.71 36.87 -7.81
C LYS A 181 29.91 35.96 -8.03
N HIS A 182 29.67 34.83 -8.67
CA HIS A 182 30.69 33.83 -8.98
C HIS A 182 31.26 34.09 -10.37
N VAL A 183 32.59 34.09 -10.47
CA VAL A 183 33.32 34.27 -11.73
C VAL A 183 34.50 33.30 -11.83
N GLY A 184 35.03 33.13 -13.05
CA GLY A 184 36.14 32.23 -13.30
C GLY A 184 35.69 30.78 -13.42
N TRP A 185 36.27 29.88 -12.64
CA TRP A 185 35.85 28.47 -12.63
C TRP A 185 34.63 28.27 -11.73
N VAL A 186 33.43 28.37 -12.30
CA VAL A 186 32.18 28.32 -11.54
C VAL A 186 31.63 26.90 -11.49
N SER A 187 31.43 26.38 -10.27
CA SER A 187 30.78 25.10 -10.01
C SER A 187 29.38 25.32 -9.46
N ILE A 188 28.36 24.88 -10.19
CA ILE A 188 26.96 24.97 -9.79
C ILE A 188 26.54 23.60 -9.21
N PRO A 189 26.25 23.50 -7.90
CA PRO A 189 25.83 22.25 -7.28
C PRO A 189 24.43 21.80 -7.75
N ALA A 190 24.10 20.54 -7.52
CA ALA A 190 22.74 20.05 -7.73
C ALA A 190 21.74 20.76 -6.80
N GLY A 191 20.54 21.07 -7.30
CA GLY A 191 19.55 21.87 -6.58
C GLY A 191 19.76 23.39 -6.66
N TYR A 192 20.73 23.85 -7.46
CA TYR A 192 20.98 25.27 -7.71
C TYR A 192 20.93 25.58 -9.22
N ALA A 193 20.59 26.81 -9.56
CA ALA A 193 20.69 27.36 -10.90
C ALA A 193 21.64 28.57 -10.92
N GLY A 194 22.40 28.72 -12.00
CA GLY A 194 23.29 29.86 -12.21
C GLY A 194 22.62 30.91 -13.09
N VAL A 195 22.19 32.02 -12.50
CA VAL A 195 21.63 33.16 -13.24
C VAL A 195 22.78 33.99 -13.80
N VAL A 196 22.85 34.13 -15.12
CA VAL A 196 23.95 34.84 -15.79
C VAL A 196 23.60 36.32 -15.95
N THR A 197 24.49 37.17 -15.47
CA THR A 197 24.48 38.61 -15.72
C THR A 197 25.59 38.95 -16.72
N ASN A 198 25.21 39.39 -17.92
CA ASN A 198 26.17 39.89 -18.91
C ASN A 198 26.51 41.36 -18.61
N LEU A 199 27.79 41.68 -18.43
CA LEU A 199 28.26 43.06 -18.24
C LEU A 199 28.33 43.84 -19.56
N ALA A 200 28.50 43.13 -20.67
CA ALA A 200 28.59 43.70 -22.00
C ALA A 200 27.69 42.94 -22.97
N ALA A 201 27.09 43.67 -23.93
CA ALA A 201 26.33 43.05 -25.00
C ALA A 201 27.25 42.24 -25.93
N ASN A 202 26.72 41.16 -26.49
CA ASN A 202 27.38 40.33 -27.48
C ASN A 202 26.57 40.41 -28.80
N PRO A 203 27.04 41.19 -29.79
CA PRO A 203 26.35 41.34 -31.07
C PRO A 203 26.26 40.04 -31.89
N GLN A 204 27.19 39.09 -31.71
CA GLN A 204 27.23 37.86 -32.48
C GLN A 204 26.19 36.84 -32.02
N THR A 205 25.98 36.74 -30.70
CA THR A 205 24.98 35.84 -30.10
C THR A 205 23.63 36.51 -29.90
N GLY A 206 23.53 37.82 -30.13
CA GLY A 206 22.32 38.61 -29.89
C GLY A 206 22.02 38.85 -28.41
N LEU A 207 22.95 38.51 -27.52
CA LEU A 207 22.76 38.68 -26.07
C LEU A 207 22.94 40.14 -25.68
N GLN A 208 21.95 40.68 -24.97
CA GLN A 208 22.00 42.04 -24.43
C GLN A 208 22.75 42.08 -23.10
N ALA A 209 23.24 43.26 -22.72
CA ALA A 209 23.78 43.48 -21.38
C ALA A 209 22.64 43.40 -20.35
N GLY A 210 22.91 42.80 -19.19
CA GLY A 210 21.94 42.56 -18.13
C GLY A 210 21.73 41.09 -17.78
N ILE A 211 20.76 40.85 -16.92
CA ILE A 211 20.37 39.51 -16.44
C ILE A 211 19.68 38.75 -17.56
N GLN A 212 20.24 37.61 -17.93
CA GLN A 212 19.70 36.73 -18.97
C GLN A 212 18.52 35.91 -18.44
N ASP A 213 17.55 35.63 -19.30
CA ASP A 213 16.39 34.80 -18.94
C ASP A 213 16.74 33.31 -18.84
N SER A 214 17.74 32.87 -19.60
CA SER A 214 18.23 31.50 -19.55
C SER A 214 19.24 31.32 -18.41
N VAL A 215 19.00 30.30 -17.59
CA VAL A 215 19.87 29.94 -16.46
C VAL A 215 20.76 28.75 -16.79
N LEU A 216 21.94 28.71 -16.17
CA LEU A 216 22.87 27.58 -16.24
C LEU A 216 22.39 26.45 -15.34
N GLN A 217 22.37 25.24 -15.89
CA GLN A 217 22.08 24.00 -15.16
C GLN A 217 23.25 23.60 -14.25
N PRO A 218 23.04 22.75 -13.24
CA PRO A 218 24.13 22.19 -12.44
C PRO A 218 25.27 21.63 -13.29
N GLY A 219 26.51 22.06 -13.00
CA GLY A 219 27.66 21.77 -13.84
C GLY A 219 28.85 22.68 -13.59
N LEU A 220 29.90 22.50 -14.40
CA LEU A 220 31.13 23.28 -14.36
C LEU A 220 31.18 24.21 -15.57
N TYR A 221 31.33 25.50 -15.33
CA TYR A 221 31.34 26.52 -16.38
C TYR A 221 32.57 27.42 -16.25
N PRO A 222 33.37 27.58 -17.32
CA PRO A 222 34.42 28.58 -17.36
C PRO A 222 33.79 29.94 -17.75
N ILE A 223 33.71 30.83 -16.78
CA ILE A 223 33.06 32.14 -16.90
C ILE A 223 34.12 33.23 -16.97
N ASN A 224 34.02 34.09 -17.98
CA ASN A 224 34.91 35.24 -18.13
C ASN A 224 34.45 36.39 -17.22
N PRO A 225 35.23 36.80 -16.19
CA PRO A 225 34.83 37.88 -15.28
C PRO A 225 34.59 39.23 -15.97
N SER A 226 35.24 39.46 -17.12
CA SER A 226 35.07 40.70 -17.88
C SER A 226 33.81 40.73 -18.74
N GLU A 227 33.15 39.58 -18.95
CA GLU A 227 31.95 39.48 -19.78
C GLU A 227 30.70 39.11 -18.96
N GLN A 228 30.82 38.13 -18.05
CA GLN A 228 29.69 37.49 -17.39
C GLN A 228 29.96 37.27 -15.91
N HIS A 229 28.93 37.49 -15.09
CA HIS A 229 28.88 37.13 -13.69
C HIS A 229 27.75 36.14 -13.45
N VAL A 230 27.94 35.16 -12.56
CA VAL A 230 26.92 34.14 -12.27
C VAL A 230 26.45 34.26 -10.82
N ASP A 231 25.15 34.43 -10.63
CA ASP A 231 24.48 34.39 -9.33
C ASP A 231 23.93 32.97 -9.11
N ILE A 232 24.39 32.28 -8.07
CA ILE A 232 23.95 30.91 -7.76
C ILE A 232 22.77 30.98 -6.79
N ILE A 233 21.59 30.53 -7.24
CA ILE A 233 20.37 30.51 -6.42
C ILE A 233 19.84 29.09 -6.26
N GLY A 234 19.36 28.77 -5.05
CA GLY A 234 18.70 27.50 -4.77
C GLY A 234 17.37 27.40 -5.51
N ILE A 235 17.15 26.30 -6.22
CA ILE A 235 15.93 26.00 -6.97
C ILE A 235 15.22 24.79 -6.36
N GLY A 236 13.94 24.65 -6.71
CA GLY A 236 13.07 23.63 -6.13
C GLY A 236 12.34 24.14 -4.90
N TYR A 237 11.82 23.22 -4.09
CA TYR A 237 10.93 23.54 -2.98
C TYR A 237 11.68 23.59 -1.65
N THR A 238 11.33 24.58 -0.84
CA THR A 238 11.78 24.78 0.54
C THR A 238 10.57 25.07 1.42
N ASP A 239 10.64 24.67 2.69
CA ASP A 239 9.63 24.99 3.67
C ASP A 239 9.97 26.30 4.40
N LEU A 240 8.97 27.14 4.57
CA LEU A 240 9.04 28.34 5.39
C LEU A 240 7.90 28.29 6.40
N SER A 241 8.24 28.25 7.68
CA SER A 241 7.26 28.23 8.76
C SER A 241 7.28 29.53 9.54
N VAL A 242 6.15 30.21 9.59
CA VAL A 242 5.88 31.33 10.48
C VAL A 242 5.23 30.76 11.73
N LYS A 243 5.93 30.81 12.86
CA LYS A 243 5.48 30.29 14.15
C LYS A 243 5.37 31.40 15.16
N SER A 244 4.31 31.35 15.95
CA SER A 244 4.17 32.14 17.17
C SER A 244 5.19 31.68 18.22
N ASN A 245 5.73 32.64 18.96
CA ASN A 245 6.71 32.44 20.00
C ASN A 245 5.98 32.28 21.34
N PHE A 246 6.06 31.08 21.89
CA PHE A 246 5.46 30.71 23.18
C PHE A 246 6.48 30.73 24.32
N VAL A 247 7.70 31.18 24.03
CA VAL A 247 8.81 31.13 24.96
C VAL A 247 8.97 32.50 25.62
N SER A 248 8.87 32.53 26.95
CA SER A 248 9.17 33.72 27.74
C SER A 248 10.62 34.15 27.55
N ARG A 249 10.96 35.38 27.94
CA ARG A 249 12.33 35.95 27.90
C ARG A 249 13.40 35.05 28.54
N ASP A 250 12.98 34.14 29.43
CA ASP A 250 13.82 33.16 30.15
C ASP A 250 13.91 31.77 29.48
N GLY A 251 13.41 31.58 28.26
CA GLY A 251 13.57 30.32 27.51
C GLY A 251 12.60 29.19 27.89
N LYS A 252 11.58 29.46 28.72
CA LYS A 252 10.57 28.47 29.14
C LYS A 252 9.22 28.73 28.44
N PRO A 253 8.49 27.67 28.01
CA PRO A 253 7.15 27.83 27.50
C PRO A 253 6.24 28.32 28.63
N VAL A 254 5.54 29.43 28.40
CA VAL A 254 4.49 29.88 29.32
C VAL A 254 3.26 29.05 29.02
N LEU A 255 2.75 28.31 30.00
CA LEU A 255 1.52 27.54 29.87
C LEU A 255 0.39 28.26 30.62
N ASP A 256 -0.81 28.20 30.08
CA ASP A 256 -2.03 28.65 30.76
C ASP A 256 -2.45 27.67 31.87
N GLU A 257 -3.48 28.01 32.64
CA GLU A 257 -4.03 27.15 33.69
C GLU A 257 -4.54 25.79 33.17
N SER A 258 -4.76 25.67 31.86
CA SER A 258 -5.22 24.45 31.19
C SER A 258 -4.04 23.59 30.67
N GLY A 259 -2.80 24.05 30.80
CA GLY A 259 -1.60 23.37 30.32
C GLY A 259 -1.27 23.63 28.85
N GLU A 260 -1.99 24.54 28.19
CA GLU A 260 -1.77 24.93 26.79
C GLU A 260 -0.81 26.13 26.70
N PRO A 261 0.03 26.23 25.66
CA PRO A 261 0.98 27.34 25.54
C PRO A 261 0.25 28.68 25.40
N LEU A 262 0.59 29.60 26.30
CA LEU A 262 0.15 30.99 26.31
C LEU A 262 1.07 31.79 25.40
N VAL A 263 0.50 32.60 24.52
CA VAL A 263 1.27 33.50 23.65
C VAL A 263 1.95 34.55 24.53
N SER A 264 3.28 34.54 24.56
CA SER A 264 4.09 35.45 25.38
C SER A 264 4.44 36.75 24.66
N ASP A 265 4.32 36.78 23.33
CA ASP A 265 4.73 37.90 22.48
C ASP A 265 3.71 38.17 21.36
N ASP A 266 3.13 39.37 21.38
CA ASP A 266 2.16 39.88 20.40
C ASP A 266 2.76 40.05 18.99
N GLU A 267 4.10 40.11 18.86
CA GLU A 267 4.81 40.32 17.59
C GLU A 267 5.16 39.01 16.85
N SER A 268 4.87 37.85 17.44
CA SER A 268 5.29 36.55 16.92
C SER A 268 4.13 35.75 16.32
N GLY A 269 4.36 35.16 15.14
CA GLY A 269 3.34 34.42 14.41
C GLY A 269 2.34 35.32 13.69
N ILE A 270 1.31 34.72 13.08
CA ILE A 270 0.29 35.48 12.36
C ILE A 270 -0.82 35.83 13.35
N THR A 271 -1.05 37.13 13.54
CA THR A 271 -2.08 37.62 14.46
C THR A 271 -3.18 38.36 13.70
N PHE A 272 -4.44 37.99 13.91
CA PHE A 272 -5.59 38.67 13.31
C PHE A 272 -6.81 38.65 14.24
N PRO A 273 -7.69 39.67 14.16
CA PRO A 273 -8.96 39.66 14.87
C PRO A 273 -9.98 38.77 14.14
N SER A 274 -10.74 37.95 14.86
CA SER A 274 -11.92 37.24 14.33
C SER A 274 -13.09 38.19 14.10
N THR A 275 -14.13 37.73 13.41
CA THR A 275 -15.39 38.47 13.25
C THR A 275 -16.04 38.82 14.60
N ASP A 276 -15.81 37.99 15.63
CA ASP A 276 -16.29 38.20 16.99
C ASP A 276 -15.41 39.19 17.80
N GLY A 277 -14.35 39.73 17.20
CA GLY A 277 -13.44 40.71 17.81
C GLY A 277 -12.32 40.11 18.67
N PHE A 278 -12.12 38.79 18.62
CA PHE A 278 -11.09 38.11 19.41
C PHE A 278 -9.78 38.00 18.66
N ARG A 279 -8.65 38.21 19.34
CA ARG A 279 -7.32 38.09 18.74
C ARG A 279 -6.93 36.61 18.65
N ILE A 280 -6.64 36.15 17.44
CA ILE A 280 -6.25 34.78 17.15
C ILE A 280 -4.80 34.78 16.69
N HIS A 281 -4.01 33.84 17.22
CA HIS A 281 -2.64 33.62 16.79
C HIS A 281 -2.55 32.32 16.02
N MET A 282 -1.91 32.33 14.87
CA MET A 282 -1.87 31.19 13.97
C MET A 282 -0.47 30.94 13.44
N ASP A 283 -0.14 29.67 13.36
CA ASP A 283 1.07 29.18 12.71
C ASP A 283 0.75 28.78 11.26
N PHE A 284 1.67 29.09 10.34
CA PHE A 284 1.52 28.73 8.94
C PHE A 284 2.83 28.18 8.38
N THR A 285 2.75 27.08 7.64
CA THR A 285 3.89 26.53 6.90
C THR A 285 3.60 26.59 5.40
N ALA A 286 4.43 27.31 4.66
CA ALA A 286 4.42 27.31 3.21
C ALA A 286 5.52 26.39 2.68
N VAL A 287 5.18 25.45 1.81
CA VAL A 287 6.13 24.74 0.96
C VAL A 287 6.11 25.40 -0.40
N TRP A 288 7.12 26.22 -0.68
CA TRP A 288 7.19 27.06 -1.87
C TRP A 288 8.58 26.93 -2.49
N GLY A 289 8.74 27.40 -3.72
CA GLY A 289 9.97 27.20 -4.45
C GLY A 289 10.14 28.11 -5.65
N ILE A 290 11.35 28.09 -6.19
CA ILE A 290 11.72 28.79 -7.42
C ILE A 290 12.07 27.73 -8.45
N MET A 291 11.38 27.77 -9.59
CA MET A 291 11.71 26.92 -10.73
C MET A 291 12.87 27.53 -11.55
N PRO A 292 13.62 26.73 -12.34
CA PRO A 292 14.75 27.22 -13.10
C PRO A 292 14.43 28.37 -14.06
N ASP A 293 13.25 28.35 -14.67
CA ASP A 293 12.71 29.41 -15.54
C ASP A 293 12.35 30.70 -14.78
N GLN A 294 12.00 30.58 -13.51
CA GLN A 294 11.66 31.72 -12.63
C GLN A 294 12.89 32.39 -12.00
N ALA A 295 14.01 31.67 -11.91
CA ALA A 295 15.20 32.11 -11.17
C ALA A 295 15.76 33.45 -11.68
N ALA A 296 15.80 33.67 -13.00
CA ALA A 296 16.28 34.93 -13.57
C ALA A 296 15.43 36.13 -13.14
N ASP A 297 14.10 35.97 -13.17
CA ASP A 297 13.15 37.00 -12.75
C ASP A 297 13.23 37.29 -11.26
N VAL A 298 13.46 36.26 -10.44
CA VAL A 298 13.63 36.42 -9.00
C VAL A 298 14.86 37.26 -8.68
N ILE A 299 16.01 36.96 -9.28
CA ILE A 299 17.23 37.76 -9.09
C ILE A 299 16.99 39.21 -9.54
N ARG A 300 16.34 39.40 -10.70
CA ARG A 300 16.04 40.71 -11.27
C ARG A 300 15.14 41.58 -10.38
N LYS A 301 14.12 40.98 -9.75
CA LYS A 301 13.12 41.71 -8.94
C LYS A 301 13.52 41.84 -7.47
N PHE A 302 14.11 40.81 -6.90
CA PHE A 302 14.30 40.67 -5.45
C PHE A 302 15.76 40.58 -5.02
N GLY A 303 16.67 40.28 -5.94
CA GLY A 303 18.08 40.06 -5.64
C GLY A 303 18.31 38.64 -5.14
N SER A 304 18.00 38.33 -3.88
CA SER A 304 18.33 37.04 -3.25
C SER A 304 17.10 36.23 -2.83
N LEU A 305 17.30 34.91 -2.60
CA LEU A 305 16.28 34.03 -2.04
C LEU A 305 15.77 34.51 -0.66
N GLU A 306 16.68 34.99 0.19
CA GLU A 306 16.36 35.53 1.51
C GLU A 306 15.50 36.80 1.42
N ALA A 307 15.78 37.66 0.44
CA ALA A 307 14.97 38.85 0.17
C ALA A 307 13.56 38.46 -0.30
N VAL A 308 13.41 37.39 -1.08
CA VAL A 308 12.08 36.85 -1.45
C VAL A 308 11.31 36.38 -0.21
N GLN A 309 11.95 35.61 0.66
CA GLN A 309 11.33 35.11 1.89
C GLN A 309 10.79 36.26 2.76
N THR A 310 11.66 37.22 3.06
CA THR A 310 11.38 38.30 4.01
C THR A 310 10.50 39.41 3.45
N LYS A 311 10.63 39.75 2.17
CA LYS A 311 9.90 40.88 1.54
C LYS A 311 8.65 40.46 0.78
N VAL A 312 8.50 39.18 0.46
CA VAL A 312 7.38 38.67 -0.34
C VAL A 312 6.63 37.59 0.42
N VAL A 313 7.26 36.44 0.67
CA VAL A 313 6.55 35.24 1.13
C VAL A 313 5.91 35.45 2.50
N ILE A 314 6.67 35.93 3.50
CA ILE A 314 6.14 36.18 4.85
C ILE A 314 5.03 37.25 4.84
N PRO A 315 5.21 38.44 4.24
CA PRO A 315 4.15 39.44 4.16
C PRO A 315 2.87 38.95 3.45
N GLN A 316 3.01 38.10 2.41
CA GLN A 316 1.83 37.55 1.73
C GLN A 316 1.11 36.52 2.60
N ILE A 317 1.84 35.65 3.30
CA ILE A 317 1.25 34.72 4.27
C ILE A 317 0.45 35.49 5.32
N GLU A 318 1.05 36.50 5.95
CA GLU A 318 0.39 37.30 6.99
C GLU A 318 -0.84 38.02 6.45
N SER A 319 -0.72 38.66 5.28
CA SER A 319 -1.83 39.42 4.67
C SER A 319 -3.01 38.52 4.31
N ILE A 320 -2.77 37.37 3.69
CA ILE A 320 -3.84 36.46 3.24
C ILE A 320 -4.51 35.84 4.45
N CYS A 321 -3.72 35.30 5.38
CA CYS A 321 -4.24 34.72 6.61
C CYS A 321 -5.06 35.72 7.43
N ARG A 322 -4.61 36.98 7.50
CA ARG A 322 -5.38 38.05 8.17
C ARG A 322 -6.70 38.35 7.45
N ASN A 323 -6.69 38.51 6.13
CA ASN A 323 -7.89 38.85 5.37
C ASN A 323 -8.93 37.74 5.42
N GLU A 324 -8.53 36.50 5.16
CA GLU A 324 -9.41 35.34 5.20
C GLU A 324 -9.84 35.02 6.63
N GLY A 325 -8.91 35.10 7.59
CA GLY A 325 -9.16 34.74 8.99
C GLY A 325 -10.07 35.73 9.71
N SER A 326 -10.02 37.02 9.37
CA SER A 326 -10.90 38.03 9.95
C SER A 326 -12.37 37.89 9.53
N SER A 327 -12.65 37.15 8.46
CA SER A 327 -14.01 36.87 8.01
C SER A 327 -14.69 35.72 8.76
N LEU A 328 -13.95 35.01 9.63
CA LEU A 328 -14.44 33.84 10.36
C LEU A 328 -14.59 34.13 11.86
N GLY A 329 -15.56 33.45 12.49
CA GLY A 329 -15.71 33.45 13.93
C GLY A 329 -14.62 32.62 14.62
N ALA A 330 -14.41 32.82 15.93
CA ALA A 330 -13.42 32.05 16.68
C ALA A 330 -13.77 30.55 16.75
N VAL A 331 -15.07 30.23 16.78
CA VAL A 331 -15.57 28.84 16.78
C VAL A 331 -15.30 28.16 15.43
N ASP A 332 -15.50 28.87 14.33
CA ASP A 332 -15.35 28.32 12.98
C ASP A 332 -13.90 27.90 12.69
N LEU A 333 -12.94 28.51 13.36
CA LEU A 333 -11.52 28.16 13.23
C LEU A 333 -11.12 26.92 14.05
N LEU A 334 -11.97 26.45 14.98
CA LEU A 334 -11.77 25.21 15.75
C LEU A 334 -12.45 24.00 15.10
N VAL A 335 -13.61 24.20 14.49
CA VAL A 335 -14.42 23.11 13.92
C VAL A 335 -13.77 22.58 12.64
N GLY A 336 -13.64 21.26 12.54
CA GLY A 336 -12.87 20.59 11.48
C GLY A 336 -13.28 20.98 10.05
N ASP A 337 -14.59 21.00 9.75
CA ASP A 337 -15.10 21.26 8.40
C ASP A 337 -14.84 22.70 7.94
N THR A 338 -15.08 23.68 8.82
CA THR A 338 -14.85 25.10 8.53
C THR A 338 -13.36 25.44 8.51
N ARG A 339 -12.56 24.80 9.38
CA ARG A 339 -11.10 24.90 9.37
C ARG A 339 -10.50 24.35 8.08
N GLN A 340 -11.03 23.24 7.55
CA GLN A 340 -10.56 22.70 6.27
C GLN A 340 -10.84 23.68 5.13
N LYS A 341 -12.07 24.21 5.04
CA LYS A 341 -12.43 25.22 4.02
C LYS A 341 -11.54 26.46 4.11
N PHE A 342 -11.26 26.93 5.32
CA PHE A 342 -10.33 28.03 5.54
C PHE A 342 -8.93 27.73 4.99
N GLN A 343 -8.38 26.53 5.27
CA GLN A 343 -7.09 26.12 4.75
C GLN A 343 -7.08 26.06 3.21
N GLU A 344 -8.14 25.54 2.58
CA GLU A 344 -8.29 25.48 1.13
C GLU A 344 -8.30 26.90 0.53
N THR A 345 -9.15 27.79 1.03
CA THR A 345 -9.25 29.18 0.56
C THR A 345 -7.92 29.94 0.71
N VAL A 346 -7.27 29.85 1.88
CA VAL A 346 -5.96 30.49 2.12
C VAL A 346 -4.91 29.93 1.16
N SER A 347 -4.89 28.62 0.94
CA SER A 347 -3.92 27.98 0.04
C SER A 347 -4.13 28.39 -1.41
N GLU A 348 -5.38 28.48 -1.88
CA GLU A 348 -5.70 28.93 -3.24
C GLU A 348 -5.36 30.40 -3.46
N SER A 349 -5.73 31.27 -2.52
CA SER A 349 -5.38 32.70 -2.58
C SER A 349 -3.86 32.90 -2.57
N PHE A 350 -3.15 32.13 -1.76
CA PHE A 350 -1.70 32.19 -1.69
C PHE A 350 -1.01 31.64 -2.95
N HIS A 351 -1.56 30.58 -3.55
CA HIS A 351 -1.08 30.04 -4.82
C HIS A 351 -1.15 31.09 -5.93
N LYS A 352 -2.33 31.73 -6.11
CA LYS A 352 -2.55 32.76 -7.14
C LYS A 352 -1.58 33.94 -7.00
N ILE A 353 -1.42 34.45 -5.78
CA ILE A 353 -0.57 35.61 -5.52
C ILE A 353 0.93 35.28 -5.73
N LEU A 354 1.37 34.07 -5.37
CA LEU A 354 2.75 33.67 -5.62
C LEU A 354 3.01 33.44 -7.12
N GLU A 355 2.07 32.83 -7.83
CA GLU A 355 2.17 32.61 -9.27
C GLU A 355 2.28 33.93 -10.04
N ASP A 356 1.47 34.93 -9.70
CA ASP A 356 1.53 36.29 -10.26
C ASP A 356 2.90 36.96 -10.05
N LYS A 357 3.61 36.58 -8.97
CA LYS A 357 4.95 37.08 -8.65
C LYS A 357 6.07 36.24 -9.28
N GLY A 358 5.75 35.17 -10.00
CA GLY A 358 6.70 34.25 -10.60
C GLY A 358 7.33 33.30 -9.58
N LEU A 359 6.60 32.93 -8.53
CA LEU A 359 7.01 31.97 -7.51
C LEU A 359 6.06 30.78 -7.51
N THR A 360 6.56 29.59 -7.24
CA THR A 360 5.73 28.38 -7.26
C THR A 360 5.38 27.93 -5.84
N LEU A 361 4.10 27.79 -5.54
CA LEU A 361 3.62 27.20 -4.29
C LEU A 361 3.28 25.73 -4.49
N LEU A 362 3.86 24.84 -3.68
CA LEU A 362 3.44 23.43 -3.65
C LEU A 362 2.23 23.27 -2.72
N HIS A 363 2.39 23.63 -1.44
CA HIS A 363 1.33 23.53 -0.43
C HIS A 363 1.43 24.63 0.62
N GLY A 364 0.28 25.15 1.05
CA GLY A 364 0.15 25.98 2.25
C GLY A 364 -0.56 25.19 3.35
N PHE A 365 -0.01 25.17 4.56
CA PHE A 365 -0.58 24.45 5.68
C PHE A 365 -0.88 25.42 6.82
N VAL A 366 -2.16 25.49 7.18
CA VAL A 366 -2.60 26.12 8.42
C VAL A 366 -2.29 25.14 9.56
N ARG A 367 -1.40 25.55 10.46
CA ARG A 367 -0.93 24.73 11.58
C ARG A 367 -1.79 25.03 12.81
N ASN A 368 -1.14 25.31 13.94
CA ASN A 368 -1.83 25.51 15.20
C ASN A 368 -2.54 26.86 15.20
N ILE A 369 -3.78 26.88 15.71
CA ILE A 369 -4.59 28.08 15.89
C ILE A 369 -4.80 28.23 17.39
N HIS A 370 -4.34 29.35 17.94
CA HIS A 370 -4.39 29.67 19.36
C HIS A 370 -5.43 30.75 19.59
N ILE A 371 -6.47 30.39 20.33
CA ILE A 371 -7.59 31.25 20.71
C ILE A 371 -7.49 31.55 22.20
N PRO A 372 -7.78 32.78 22.67
CA PRO A 372 -7.73 33.12 24.10
C PRO A 372 -8.55 32.16 24.98
N GLN A 373 -8.02 31.87 26.17
CA GLN A 373 -8.59 30.88 27.09
C GLN A 373 -10.02 31.25 27.55
N ASP A 374 -10.31 32.56 27.70
CA ASP A 374 -11.59 33.10 28.16
C ASP A 374 -12.80 32.64 27.34
N ILE A 375 -12.58 32.25 26.08
CA ILE A 375 -13.63 31.82 25.15
C ILE A 375 -13.49 30.32 24.87
N ARG A 376 -12.24 29.84 24.77
CA ARG A 376 -11.95 28.42 24.55
C ARG A 376 -12.59 27.55 25.63
N LYS A 377 -12.46 27.93 26.91
CA LYS A 377 -13.04 27.20 28.05
C LYS A 377 -14.58 27.08 27.93
N PRO A 378 -15.36 28.17 27.82
CA PRO A 378 -16.80 28.08 27.62
C PRO A 378 -17.23 27.26 26.39
N ILE A 379 -16.50 27.38 25.27
CA ILE A 379 -16.78 26.59 24.05
C ILE A 379 -16.57 25.10 24.34
N GLN A 380 -15.45 24.73 24.94
CA GLN A 380 -15.13 23.35 25.31
C GLN A 380 -16.18 22.79 26.28
N GLU A 381 -16.53 23.54 27.33
CA GLU A 381 -17.57 23.15 28.29
C GLU A 381 -18.93 22.94 27.62
N LYS A 382 -19.30 23.80 26.67
CA LYS A 382 -20.52 23.64 25.87
C LYS A 382 -20.48 22.37 25.02
N PHE A 383 -19.41 22.13 24.27
CA PHE A 383 -19.27 20.91 23.48
C PHE A 383 -19.31 19.66 24.35
N VAL A 384 -18.62 19.66 25.50
CA VAL A 384 -18.68 18.56 26.48
C VAL A 384 -20.09 18.36 27.02
N ALA A 385 -20.82 19.44 27.31
CA ALA A 385 -22.20 19.36 27.76
C ALA A 385 -23.14 18.79 26.68
N ASP A 386 -22.96 19.19 25.42
CA ASP A 386 -23.73 18.69 24.28
C ASP A 386 -23.46 17.19 24.04
N GLU A 387 -22.20 16.75 24.09
CA GLU A 387 -21.80 15.34 24.00
C GLU A 387 -22.32 14.49 25.18
N LEU A 388 -22.25 15.02 26.40
CA LEU A 388 -22.81 14.36 27.59
C LEU A 388 -24.33 14.24 27.49
N LYS A 389 -25.01 15.23 26.92
CA LYS A 389 -26.45 15.18 26.69
C LYS A 389 -26.80 14.10 25.67
N LEU A 390 -26.12 14.06 24.52
CA LEU A 390 -26.29 13.01 23.50
C LEU A 390 -26.07 11.62 24.09
N THR A 391 -25.01 11.46 24.90
CA THR A 391 -24.71 10.21 25.59
C THR A 391 -25.83 9.80 26.54
N ARG A 392 -26.32 10.73 27.37
CA ARG A 392 -27.43 10.47 28.30
C ARG A 392 -28.74 10.14 27.58
N ASP A 393 -29.04 10.83 26.48
CA ASP A 393 -30.23 10.55 25.67
C ASP A 393 -30.15 9.13 25.08
N GLN A 394 -28.97 8.72 24.61
CA GLN A 394 -28.71 7.36 24.11
C GLN A 394 -28.78 6.31 25.23
N GLU A 395 -28.24 6.59 26.42
CA GLU A 395 -28.35 5.74 27.61
C GLU A 395 -29.82 5.55 28.03
N GLN A 396 -30.61 6.64 28.05
CA GLN A 396 -32.04 6.57 28.36
C GLN A 396 -32.82 5.76 27.34
N LEU A 397 -32.56 5.95 26.04
CA LEU A 397 -33.14 5.15 24.97
C LEU A 397 -32.80 3.67 25.14
N THR A 398 -31.54 3.36 25.42
CA THR A 398 -31.08 1.99 25.64
C THR A 398 -31.75 1.36 26.87
N ALA A 399 -31.81 2.09 28.00
CA ALA A 399 -32.45 1.63 29.23
C ALA A 399 -33.96 1.41 29.06
N ARG A 400 -34.66 2.27 28.31
CA ARG A 400 -36.08 2.08 27.97
C ARG A 400 -36.27 0.84 27.10
N THR A 401 -35.46 0.69 26.06
CA THR A 401 -35.52 -0.48 25.16
C THR A 401 -35.24 -1.78 25.92
N GLU A 402 -34.27 -1.78 26.84
CA GLU A 402 -33.95 -2.93 27.70
C GLU A 402 -35.08 -3.24 28.69
N ALA A 403 -35.73 -2.21 29.25
CA ALA A 403 -36.88 -2.37 30.13
C ALA A 403 -38.08 -2.96 29.39
N GLU A 404 -38.39 -2.46 28.19
CA GLU A 404 -39.43 -3.00 27.30
C GLU A 404 -39.15 -4.45 26.91
N LEU A 405 -37.89 -4.77 26.56
CA LEU A 405 -37.46 -6.13 26.27
C LEU A 405 -37.67 -7.06 27.48
N ARG A 406 -37.23 -6.66 28.68
CA ARG A 406 -37.44 -7.44 29.91
C ARG A 406 -38.92 -7.64 30.24
N GLU A 407 -39.75 -6.63 30.01
CA GLU A 407 -41.20 -6.75 30.21
C GLU A 407 -41.80 -7.76 29.23
N ALA A 408 -41.41 -7.69 27.95
CA ALA A 408 -41.81 -8.64 26.94
C ALA A 408 -41.35 -10.08 27.27
N GLU A 409 -40.09 -10.26 27.68
CA GLU A 409 -39.54 -11.55 28.12
C GLU A 409 -40.32 -12.12 29.30
N ARG A 410 -40.57 -11.33 30.35
CA ARG A 410 -41.36 -11.78 31.51
C ARG A 410 -42.79 -12.13 31.12
N LYS A 411 -43.40 -11.41 30.17
CA LYS A 411 -44.72 -11.75 29.65
C LYS A 411 -44.70 -13.08 28.89
N VAL A 412 -43.67 -13.32 28.07
CA VAL A 412 -43.49 -14.59 27.37
C VAL A 412 -43.28 -15.74 28.36
N GLU A 413 -42.47 -15.54 29.41
CA GLU A 413 -42.26 -16.53 30.47
C GLU A 413 -43.58 -16.88 31.19
N LEU A 414 -44.34 -15.87 31.63
CA LEU A 414 -45.65 -16.07 32.27
C LEU A 414 -46.65 -16.80 31.36
N GLU A 415 -46.72 -16.44 30.08
CA GLU A 415 -47.58 -17.15 29.12
C GLU A 415 -47.09 -18.57 28.85
N THR A 416 -45.77 -18.81 28.83
CA THR A 416 -45.18 -20.15 28.68
C THR A 416 -45.55 -21.04 29.87
N ASP A 417 -45.42 -20.53 31.09
CA ASP A 417 -45.80 -21.25 32.32
C ASP A 417 -47.31 -21.55 32.35
N ARG A 418 -48.14 -20.56 31.97
CA ARG A 418 -49.59 -20.72 31.87
C ARG A 418 -49.95 -21.79 30.85
N ILE A 419 -49.38 -21.74 29.64
CA ILE A 419 -49.62 -22.74 28.59
C ILE A 419 -49.15 -24.12 29.07
N GLY A 420 -48.02 -24.22 29.76
CA GLY A 420 -47.53 -25.48 30.33
C GLY A 420 -48.51 -26.07 31.35
N ALA A 421 -49.05 -25.25 32.25
CA ALA A 421 -50.05 -25.66 33.23
C ALA A 421 -51.39 -26.06 32.56
N GLU A 422 -51.88 -25.26 31.60
CA GLU A 422 -53.09 -25.57 30.83
C GLU A 422 -52.92 -26.85 30.01
N THR A 423 -51.75 -27.07 29.39
CA THR A 423 -51.43 -28.29 28.64
C THR A 423 -51.42 -29.50 29.57
N THR A 424 -50.79 -29.39 30.75
CA THR A 424 -50.76 -30.47 31.74
C THR A 424 -52.18 -30.83 32.20
N LYS A 425 -53.02 -29.83 32.42
CA LYS A 425 -54.44 -30.02 32.76
C LYS A 425 -55.20 -30.70 31.61
N LEU A 426 -55.06 -30.22 30.38
CA LEU A 426 -55.73 -30.80 29.20
C LEU A 426 -55.29 -32.25 28.96
N VAL A 427 -54.00 -32.56 29.11
CA VAL A 427 -53.49 -33.93 29.02
C VAL A 427 -54.08 -34.81 30.12
N ALA A 428 -54.15 -34.32 31.37
CA ALA A 428 -54.75 -35.07 32.47
C ALA A 428 -56.26 -35.30 32.27
N GLU A 429 -57.00 -34.29 31.80
CA GLU A 429 -58.43 -34.40 31.45
C GLU A 429 -58.63 -35.41 30.31
N ALA A 430 -57.83 -35.34 29.24
CA ALA A 430 -57.90 -36.28 28.12
C ALA A 430 -57.57 -37.72 28.54
N VAL A 431 -56.57 -37.93 29.41
CA VAL A 431 -56.24 -39.25 29.97
C VAL A 431 -57.38 -39.77 30.84
N ALA A 432 -57.95 -38.93 31.71
CA ALA A 432 -59.07 -39.30 32.57
C ALA A 432 -60.34 -39.63 31.76
N GLU A 433 -60.64 -38.83 30.73
CA GLU A 433 -61.75 -39.08 29.81
C GLU A 433 -61.54 -40.35 29.00
N GLY A 434 -60.31 -40.59 28.51
CA GLY A 434 -59.93 -41.84 27.86
C GLY A 434 -60.09 -43.07 28.75
N GLN A 435 -59.69 -42.99 30.03
CA GLN A 435 -59.89 -44.06 31.01
C GLN A 435 -61.38 -44.29 31.29
N LYS A 436 -62.15 -43.23 31.49
CA LYS A 436 -63.60 -43.31 31.70
C LYS A 436 -64.28 -44.00 30.51
N LEU A 437 -63.98 -43.56 29.29
CA LEU A 437 -64.54 -44.13 28.06
C LEU A 437 -64.13 -45.59 27.88
N ALA A 438 -62.89 -45.96 28.22
CA ALA A 438 -62.44 -47.35 28.22
C ALA A 438 -63.22 -48.23 29.21
N GLU A 439 -63.48 -47.74 30.43
CA GLU A 439 -64.26 -48.47 31.44
C GLU A 439 -65.75 -48.53 31.10
N GLU A 440 -66.34 -47.47 30.55
CA GLU A 440 -67.72 -47.47 30.03
C GLU A 440 -67.86 -48.49 28.89
N THR A 441 -66.94 -48.45 27.92
CA THR A 441 -66.90 -49.42 26.81
C THR A 441 -66.75 -50.84 27.35
N ARG A 442 -65.89 -51.06 28.35
CA ARG A 442 -65.71 -52.37 28.99
C ARG A 442 -66.98 -52.84 29.69
N ALA A 443 -67.66 -51.98 30.44
CA ALA A 443 -68.90 -52.29 31.12
C ALA A 443 -70.04 -52.60 30.12
N GLU A 444 -70.17 -51.83 29.05
CA GLU A 444 -71.11 -52.11 27.96
C GLU A 444 -70.80 -53.44 27.28
N THR A 445 -69.52 -53.71 27.00
CA THR A 445 -69.08 -54.97 26.40
C THR A 445 -69.42 -56.15 27.32
N LEU A 446 -69.17 -56.06 28.63
CA LEU A 446 -69.56 -57.08 29.60
C LEU A 446 -71.08 -57.31 29.64
N LYS A 447 -71.86 -56.24 29.58
CA LYS A 447 -73.33 -56.33 29.52
C LYS A 447 -73.79 -57.03 28.24
N LEU A 448 -73.17 -56.71 27.09
CA LEU A 448 -73.45 -57.37 25.81
C LEU A 448 -73.08 -58.86 25.88
N VAL A 449 -71.91 -59.20 26.41
CA VAL A 449 -71.47 -60.60 26.61
C VAL A 449 -72.47 -61.35 27.49
N ALA A 450 -72.85 -60.79 28.65
CA ALA A 450 -73.81 -61.42 29.55
C ALA A 450 -75.20 -61.59 28.91
N ALA A 451 -75.64 -60.65 28.07
CA ALA A 451 -76.89 -60.77 27.32
C ALA A 451 -76.83 -61.91 26.29
N VAL A 452 -75.70 -62.04 25.58
CA VAL A 452 -75.44 -63.15 24.65
C VAL A 452 -75.38 -64.48 25.41
N GLU A 453 -74.68 -64.56 26.54
CA GLU A 453 -74.63 -65.76 27.38
C GLU A 453 -76.02 -66.18 27.87
N ARG A 454 -76.86 -65.22 28.28
CA ARG A 454 -78.25 -65.50 28.66
C ARG A 454 -79.04 -66.09 27.49
N GLN A 455 -78.92 -65.51 26.30
CA GLN A 455 -79.57 -66.03 25.09
C GLN A 455 -79.06 -67.44 24.74
N THR A 456 -77.75 -67.67 24.83
CA THR A 456 -77.14 -68.99 24.62
C THR A 456 -77.69 -70.01 25.63
N ALA A 457 -77.75 -69.68 26.91
CA ALA A 457 -78.30 -70.56 27.95
C ALA A 457 -79.80 -70.85 27.76
N GLU A 458 -80.59 -69.85 27.34
CA GLU A 458 -82.00 -70.05 26.98
C GLU A 458 -82.15 -71.01 25.78
N LEU A 459 -81.31 -70.84 24.75
CA LEU A 459 -81.28 -71.74 23.59
C LEU A 459 -80.81 -73.15 23.94
N GLU A 460 -79.80 -73.30 24.80
CA GLU A 460 -79.32 -74.59 25.30
C GLU A 460 -80.38 -75.30 26.16
N ALA A 461 -81.09 -74.56 27.01
CA ALA A 461 -82.21 -75.09 27.79
C ALA A 461 -83.33 -75.58 26.88
N GLN A 462 -83.71 -74.80 25.86
CA GLN A 462 -84.68 -75.22 24.84
C GLN A 462 -84.19 -76.46 24.08
N ALA A 463 -82.92 -76.49 23.66
CA ALA A 463 -82.32 -77.64 23.00
C ALA A 463 -82.39 -78.89 23.91
N THR A 464 -82.12 -78.75 25.20
CA THR A 464 -82.18 -79.84 26.18
C THR A 464 -83.60 -80.35 26.39
N VAL A 465 -84.58 -79.45 26.54
CA VAL A 465 -86.01 -79.82 26.68
C VAL A 465 -86.51 -80.50 25.41
N ASN A 466 -86.16 -79.99 24.24
CA ASN A 466 -86.53 -80.58 22.96
C ASN A 466 -85.90 -81.97 22.77
N LEU A 467 -84.61 -82.12 23.11
CA LEU A 467 -83.92 -83.40 23.10
C LEU A 467 -84.56 -84.39 24.09
N GLY A 468 -84.93 -83.91 25.29
CA GLY A 468 -85.61 -84.69 26.33
C GLY A 468 -87.00 -85.17 25.89
N ARG A 469 -87.81 -84.28 25.29
CA ARG A 469 -89.10 -84.62 24.68
C ARG A 469 -88.93 -85.64 23.56
N ALA A 470 -88.00 -85.42 22.64
CA ALA A 470 -87.72 -86.36 21.55
C ALA A 470 -87.33 -87.75 22.07
N LYS A 471 -86.49 -87.84 23.12
CA LYS A 471 -86.15 -89.11 23.79
C LYS A 471 -87.35 -89.75 24.48
N ALA A 472 -88.18 -88.96 25.18
CA ALA A 472 -89.37 -89.46 25.87
C ALA A 472 -90.43 -89.98 24.90
N ASP A 473 -90.69 -89.24 23.82
CA ASP A 473 -91.60 -89.64 22.74
C ASP A 473 -91.10 -90.93 22.06
N ALA A 474 -89.80 -91.01 21.75
CA ALA A 474 -89.21 -92.25 21.23
C ALA A 474 -89.42 -93.45 22.16
N LYS A 475 -89.23 -93.25 23.48
CA LYS A 475 -89.43 -94.30 24.50
C LYS A 475 -90.90 -94.66 24.69
N LYS A 476 -91.82 -93.69 24.55
CA LYS A 476 -93.27 -93.90 24.60
C LYS A 476 -93.72 -94.74 23.41
N VAL A 477 -93.31 -94.37 22.19
CA VAL A 477 -93.58 -95.15 20.97
C VAL A 477 -93.00 -96.56 21.09
N GLU A 478 -91.79 -96.71 21.65
CA GLU A 478 -91.19 -98.03 21.93
C GLU A 478 -92.02 -98.84 22.94
N ALA A 479 -92.50 -98.22 24.01
CA ALA A 479 -93.31 -98.87 25.04
C ALA A 479 -94.72 -99.24 24.55
N GLU A 480 -95.37 -98.38 23.76
CA GLU A 480 -96.64 -98.67 23.09
C GLU A 480 -96.48 -99.85 22.14
N ALA A 481 -95.44 -99.86 21.30
CA ALA A 481 -95.13 -100.99 20.42
C ALA A 481 -94.89 -102.30 21.20
N ARG A 482 -94.22 -102.24 22.38
CA ARG A 482 -94.11 -103.41 23.27
C ARG A 482 -95.45 -103.84 23.85
N SER A 483 -96.29 -102.89 24.27
CA SER A 483 -97.61 -103.19 24.87
C SER A 483 -98.57 -103.81 23.85
N GLU A 484 -98.59 -103.30 22.62
CA GLU A 484 -99.33 -103.91 21.51
C GLU A 484 -98.84 -105.33 21.23
N ARG A 485 -97.53 -105.55 21.22
CA ARG A 485 -96.95 -106.90 21.13
C ARG A 485 -97.42 -107.80 22.29
N PHE A 486 -97.45 -107.30 23.52
CA PHE A 486 -97.99 -108.03 24.68
C PHE A 486 -99.48 -108.34 24.53
N GLY A 487 -100.29 -107.39 24.06
CA GLY A 487 -101.73 -107.59 23.81
C GLY A 487 -101.99 -108.64 22.73
N LEU A 488 -101.22 -108.61 21.65
CA LEU A 488 -101.27 -109.63 20.60
C LEU A 488 -100.89 -111.02 21.14
N ALA A 489 -99.89 -111.11 22.03
CA ALA A 489 -99.51 -112.35 22.68
C ALA A 489 -100.64 -112.89 23.58
N VAL A 490 -101.24 -112.07 24.45
CA VAL A 490 -102.37 -112.49 25.30
C VAL A 490 -103.58 -112.93 24.46
N GLY A 491 -103.88 -112.22 23.36
CA GLY A 491 -104.95 -112.58 22.43
C GLY A 491 -104.74 -113.94 21.77
N ALA A 492 -103.49 -114.32 21.45
CA ALA A 492 -103.16 -115.62 20.88
C ALA A 492 -103.40 -116.81 21.85
N PHE A 493 -103.33 -116.59 23.17
CA PHE A 493 -103.54 -117.63 24.20
C PHE A 493 -104.98 -117.68 24.76
N GLY A 494 -105.89 -116.84 24.27
CA GLY A 494 -107.32 -116.89 24.58
C GLY A 494 -107.74 -116.38 25.96
N SER A 495 -106.84 -116.36 26.96
CA SER A 495 -107.08 -115.73 28.26
C SER A 495 -105.77 -115.30 28.95
N GLY A 496 -105.82 -114.21 29.74
CA GLY A 496 -104.67 -113.73 30.51
C GLY A 496 -104.16 -114.73 31.55
N GLU A 497 -105.04 -115.62 32.03
CA GLU A 497 -104.68 -116.69 32.96
C GLU A 497 -103.85 -117.79 32.28
N ALA A 498 -104.19 -118.16 31.04
CA ALA A 498 -103.43 -119.12 30.25
C ALA A 498 -102.05 -118.60 29.86
N TRP A 499 -101.94 -117.32 29.48
CA TRP A 499 -100.65 -116.69 29.18
C TRP A 499 -99.75 -116.63 30.42
N ASN A 500 -100.27 -116.22 31.57
CA ASN A 500 -99.48 -116.20 32.81
C ASN A 500 -99.01 -117.59 33.24
N GLN A 501 -99.85 -118.63 33.09
CA GLN A 501 -99.43 -120.01 33.34
C GLN A 501 -98.34 -120.47 32.36
N TRP A 502 -98.43 -120.11 31.08
CA TRP A 502 -97.38 -120.39 30.10
C TRP A 502 -96.09 -119.63 30.41
N VAL A 503 -96.15 -118.32 30.70
CA VAL A 503 -94.98 -117.51 31.07
C VAL A 503 -94.33 -118.05 32.34
N PHE A 504 -95.13 -118.44 33.33
CA PHE A 504 -94.63 -119.05 34.56
C PHE A 504 -93.96 -120.40 34.29
N ALA A 505 -94.60 -121.28 33.50
CA ALA A 505 -94.03 -122.58 33.14
C ALA A 505 -92.78 -122.45 32.27
N SER A 506 -92.72 -121.47 31.37
CA SER A 506 -91.59 -121.21 30.46
C SER A 506 -90.46 -120.43 31.11
N GLY A 507 -90.78 -119.67 32.15
CA GLY A 507 -89.85 -118.82 32.90
C GLY A 507 -89.30 -119.48 34.17
N LEU A 508 -89.77 -120.68 34.53
CA LEU A 508 -89.16 -121.49 35.58
C LEU A 508 -87.79 -121.98 35.07
N PRO A 509 -86.69 -121.58 35.74
CA PRO A 509 -85.37 -122.14 35.46
C PRO A 509 -85.39 -123.65 35.76
N ASP A 510 -84.69 -124.45 34.98
CA ASP A 510 -84.66 -125.92 35.14
C ASP A 510 -83.99 -126.39 36.46
N ASP A 511 -83.48 -125.49 37.31
CA ASP A 511 -82.66 -125.77 38.50
C ASP A 511 -83.26 -125.32 39.85
N LEU A 512 -84.59 -125.46 40.03
CA LEU A 512 -85.30 -125.03 41.24
C LEU A 512 -84.85 -125.77 42.53
N LYS A 513 -84.24 -125.06 43.50
CA LYS A 513 -83.96 -125.52 44.88
C LYS A 513 -85.00 -124.98 45.88
N LEU A 514 -85.69 -125.87 46.61
CA LEU A 514 -86.66 -125.56 47.67
C LEU A 514 -86.08 -125.93 49.04
N ASP A 515 -85.71 -124.94 49.85
CA ASP A 515 -85.25 -125.14 51.23
C ASP A 515 -86.39 -124.90 52.23
N LEU A 516 -86.70 -125.90 53.05
CA LEU A 516 -87.80 -125.93 54.02
C LEU A 516 -87.24 -125.73 55.45
N PHE A 517 -87.57 -124.62 56.13
CA PHE A 517 -87.14 -124.35 57.51
C PHE A 517 -88.29 -124.52 58.52
N TYR A 518 -88.06 -125.33 59.56
CA TYR A 518 -89.01 -125.66 60.64
C TYR A 518 -88.92 -124.63 61.78
N ALA A 519 -90.07 -124.08 62.22
CA ALA A 519 -90.15 -123.04 63.25
C ALA A 519 -90.66 -123.58 64.60
N GLY A 520 -89.78 -123.64 65.60
CA GLY A 520 -90.09 -123.73 67.03
C GLY A 520 -89.65 -122.46 67.77
N ALA A 521 -90.18 -122.22 68.98
CA ALA A 521 -90.13 -120.92 69.68
C ALA A 521 -88.71 -120.35 69.91
N GLY A 522 -88.37 -119.27 69.18
CA GLY A 522 -87.21 -118.40 69.39
C GLY A 522 -86.69 -117.68 68.12
N THR A 523 -86.98 -116.37 68.00
CA THR A 523 -86.36 -115.30 67.15
C THR A 523 -85.99 -115.60 65.68
N LEU A 524 -86.76 -115.05 64.70
CA LEU A 524 -86.35 -115.04 63.27
C LEU A 524 -86.95 -113.93 62.35
N TRP A 525 -87.49 -112.80 62.85
CA TRP A 525 -88.11 -111.80 61.93
C TRP A 525 -87.53 -110.38 62.01
N THR A 526 -86.36 -110.19 62.63
CA THR A 526 -85.61 -108.92 62.64
C THR A 526 -84.47 -108.85 61.60
N ASP A 527 -84.21 -109.89 60.80
CA ASP A 527 -83.03 -109.95 59.92
C ASP A 527 -83.31 -109.97 58.41
N LEU A 528 -84.55 -109.72 57.98
CA LEU A 528 -84.90 -109.59 56.56
C LEU A 528 -84.48 -108.24 55.93
N SER A 529 -84.19 -107.21 56.73
CA SER A 529 -83.63 -105.94 56.23
C SER A 529 -82.17 -106.06 55.78
N LYS A 530 -81.39 -106.97 56.38
CA LYS A 530 -79.97 -107.15 56.02
C LYS A 530 -79.78 -107.90 54.70
N PHE A 531 -80.74 -108.70 54.25
CA PHE A 531 -80.62 -109.44 53.00
C PHE A 531 -80.76 -108.52 51.77
N THR A 532 -81.65 -107.52 51.84
CA THR A 532 -81.73 -106.45 50.84
C THR A 532 -80.44 -105.65 50.72
N ASP A 533 -79.74 -105.40 51.83
CA ASP A 533 -78.48 -104.65 51.83
C ASP A 533 -77.31 -105.45 51.24
N VAL A 534 -77.26 -106.78 51.46
CA VAL A 534 -76.19 -107.63 50.91
C VAL A 534 -76.38 -107.88 49.40
N ALA A 535 -77.62 -107.96 48.91
CA ALA A 535 -77.91 -108.06 47.48
C ALA A 535 -77.65 -106.74 46.73
N LEU A 536 -77.88 -105.58 47.35
CA LEU A 536 -77.50 -104.29 46.79
C LEU A 536 -75.98 -104.05 46.83
N GLY A 537 -75.29 -104.53 47.87
CA GLY A 537 -73.84 -104.44 48.01
C GLY A 537 -73.08 -105.19 46.90
N SER A 538 -73.53 -106.38 46.52
CA SER A 538 -72.90 -107.17 45.46
C SER A 538 -73.10 -106.58 44.05
N GLN A 539 -74.25 -105.94 43.79
CA GLN A 539 -74.50 -105.20 42.54
C GLN A 539 -73.69 -103.90 42.43
N LEU A 540 -73.43 -103.20 43.54
CA LEU A 540 -72.58 -102.00 43.55
C LEU A 540 -71.09 -102.33 43.35
N GLN A 541 -70.64 -103.48 43.87
CA GLN A 541 -69.26 -103.94 43.70
C GLN A 541 -68.94 -104.37 42.26
N GLN A 542 -69.90 -104.97 41.54
CA GLN A 542 -69.77 -105.25 40.11
C GLN A 542 -69.77 -103.97 39.25
N ARG A 543 -70.51 -102.93 39.61
CA ARG A 543 -70.50 -101.64 38.89
C ARG A 543 -69.19 -100.86 39.05
N GLN A 544 -68.55 -100.95 40.23
CA GLN A 544 -67.27 -100.29 40.49
C GLN A 544 -66.09 -100.94 39.76
N GLN A 545 -66.14 -102.26 39.48
CA GLN A 545 -65.11 -102.92 38.69
C GLN A 545 -65.18 -102.55 37.19
N THR A 546 -66.37 -102.30 36.63
CA THR A 546 -66.54 -102.04 35.18
C THR A 546 -66.22 -100.63 34.66
N VAL A 547 -65.88 -99.64 35.50
CA VAL A 547 -65.55 -98.28 34.97
C VAL A 547 -64.22 -97.71 35.46
N ASN A 548 -63.58 -98.31 36.48
CA ASN A 548 -62.12 -98.17 36.61
C ASN A 548 -61.37 -98.75 35.38
N GLU A 549 -62.06 -99.46 34.48
CA GLU A 549 -61.54 -99.89 33.17
C GLU A 549 -61.71 -98.85 32.04
N GLY A 550 -62.39 -97.71 32.27
CA GLY A 550 -62.53 -96.60 31.31
C GLY A 550 -61.52 -95.45 31.49
N GLN A 551 -60.60 -95.55 32.47
CA GLN A 551 -59.48 -94.62 32.67
C GLN A 551 -58.18 -95.09 31.99
N LYS A 552 -58.30 -95.76 30.84
CA LYS A 552 -57.19 -96.05 29.92
C LYS A 552 -57.61 -95.79 28.48
N GLU A 553 -57.71 -94.52 28.12
CA GLU A 553 -57.34 -93.95 26.81
C GLU A 553 -56.98 -92.47 26.96
#